data_AF-A0AA46TMH1-F1
#
_entry.id   AF-A0AA46TMH1-F1
#
_cell.length_a   1.000
_cell.length_b   1.000
_cell.length_c   1.000
_cell.angle_alpha   90.00
_cell.angle_beta   90.00
_cell.angle_gamma   90.00
#
_symmetry.space_group_name_H-M   'P 1'
#
loop_
_entity.id
_entity.type
_entity.pdbx_description
1 polymer ?
#
loop_
_entity_poly.entity_id
_entity_poly.type
_entity_poly.pdbx_seq_one_letter_code
_entity_poly.pdbx_strand_id
1 'polypeptide(L)'
;MRAATLTDDLESKDGLDVALDARRHLAQTEAAQYDALLGYLADTAGTALARAGGINEWTRYGGSGTPSVSEYAACEVGPALGLSASGGRDLIADTLDLTHRLPQLFACLHDGTVDAWRIRKVARKTRRFTIAQAGDADRRLAAANVDGTPLIARVGMGRVNQILDQIRITEDPDDPENQRNENRRRRSVSIWPEDGLARISGTLTLDDGKRLDQRLDQIVESLRFLGDNRPHGILRSVALGMLDEPDSLDDLYHHVHKARRAGGGTDADADDSYADQPGDGGSPERATRARRSGSRQSVLYVHFDTWSLEDVGAITRSEAPEILGHSHVTVKPVARSPTQA
;
A
#
# COMPACT_ATOMS: atom_id res chain seq x y z
N MET A 1 20.91 24.30 11.97
CA MET A 1 21.96 25.15 11.38
C MET A 1 23.32 24.48 11.59
N ARG A 2 23.80 23.78 10.56
CA ARG A 2 25.21 23.74 10.16
C ARG A 2 25.22 23.34 8.70
N ALA A 3 25.35 24.34 7.84
CA ALA A 3 25.73 24.16 6.45
C ALA A 3 27.16 23.60 6.49
N ALA A 4 27.32 22.34 6.13
CA ALA A 4 28.63 21.82 5.77
C ALA A 4 28.92 22.35 4.38
N THR A 5 29.85 23.30 4.34
CA THR A 5 30.55 23.85 3.19
C THR A 5 30.75 22.79 2.10
N LEU A 6 30.12 23.02 0.94
CA LEU A 6 30.65 22.60 -0.35
C LEU A 6 32.03 23.26 -0.46
N THR A 7 33.08 22.50 -0.19
CA THR A 7 34.41 22.80 -0.72
C THR A 7 34.60 21.96 -1.97
N ASP A 8 34.91 22.69 -3.06
CA ASP A 8 35.47 22.20 -4.31
C ASP A 8 36.54 21.13 -4.11
N ASP A 9 36.72 20.32 -5.14
CA ASP A 9 37.71 19.23 -5.31
C ASP A 9 37.32 17.86 -4.73
N LEU A 10 36.10 17.38 -5.03
CA LEU A 10 35.89 15.95 -5.26
C LEU A 10 35.93 15.74 -6.78
N GLU A 11 37.05 15.21 -7.29
CA GLU A 11 37.04 14.58 -8.60
C GLU A 11 35.80 13.66 -8.65
N SER A 12 34.96 13.78 -9.68
CA SER A 12 33.61 13.20 -9.75
C SER A 12 33.51 11.70 -9.42
N LYS A 13 34.63 10.99 -9.38
CA LYS A 13 34.74 9.58 -9.00
C LYS A 13 34.80 9.37 -7.48
N ASP A 14 35.46 10.24 -6.73
CA ASP A 14 35.61 10.14 -5.27
C ASP A 14 34.27 10.28 -4.54
N GLY A 15 33.41 11.21 -4.98
CA GLY A 15 32.08 11.39 -4.38
C GLY A 15 31.14 10.20 -4.63
N LEU A 16 31.24 9.56 -5.79
CA LEU A 16 30.45 8.37 -6.12
C LEU A 16 30.94 7.16 -5.33
N ASP A 17 32.26 6.98 -5.22
CA ASP A 17 32.87 5.88 -4.46
C ASP A 17 32.49 5.99 -2.97
N VAL A 18 32.54 7.19 -2.38
CA VAL A 18 32.05 7.45 -1.01
C VAL A 18 30.55 7.10 -0.86
N ALA A 19 29.71 7.45 -1.84
CA ALA A 19 28.29 7.13 -1.79
C ALA A 19 28.03 5.62 -1.91
N LEU A 20 28.81 4.90 -2.71
CA LEU A 20 28.73 3.45 -2.85
C LEU A 20 29.20 2.72 -1.58
N ASP A 21 30.26 3.20 -0.93
CA ASP A 21 30.74 2.66 0.34
C ASP A 21 29.73 2.90 1.47
N ALA A 22 29.15 4.10 1.56
CA ALA A 22 28.08 4.40 2.52
C ALA A 22 26.87 3.48 2.31
N ARG A 23 26.49 3.22 1.06
CA ARG A 23 25.41 2.29 0.71
C ARG A 23 25.73 0.85 1.13
N ARG A 24 26.96 0.39 0.90
CA ARG A 24 27.43 -0.94 1.35
C ARG A 24 27.31 -1.06 2.88
N HIS A 25 27.74 -0.04 3.62
CA HIS A 25 27.63 -0.02 5.08
C HIS A 25 26.19 -0.03 5.59
N LEU A 26 25.27 0.68 4.91
CA LEU A 26 23.84 0.63 5.24
C LEU A 26 23.30 -0.80 5.06
N ALA A 27 23.59 -1.45 3.94
CA ALA A 27 23.18 -2.82 3.67
C ALA A 27 23.69 -3.80 4.74
N GLN A 28 24.97 -3.68 5.13
CA GLN A 28 25.58 -4.49 6.19
C GLN A 28 24.94 -4.24 7.57
N THR A 29 24.61 -2.99 7.87
CA THR A 29 23.93 -2.62 9.12
C THR A 29 22.52 -3.21 9.17
N GLU A 30 21.79 -3.16 8.05
CA GLU A 30 20.49 -3.83 7.94
C GLU A 30 20.62 -5.34 8.07
N ALA A 31 21.69 -5.95 7.52
CA ALA A 31 21.98 -7.38 7.69
C ALA A 31 22.15 -7.75 9.17
N ALA A 32 22.93 -6.96 9.92
CA ALA A 32 23.11 -7.15 11.36
C ALA A 32 21.80 -7.00 12.16
N GLN A 33 20.88 -6.12 11.73
CA GLN A 33 19.56 -6.02 12.33
C GLN A 33 18.74 -7.30 12.11
N TYR A 34 18.80 -7.90 10.91
CA TYR A 34 18.15 -9.17 10.62
C TYR A 34 18.72 -10.32 11.48
N ASP A 35 20.04 -10.39 11.65
CA ASP A 35 20.68 -11.40 12.50
C ASP A 35 20.27 -11.26 13.98
N ALA A 36 20.27 -10.03 14.50
CA ALA A 36 19.84 -9.76 15.87
C ALA A 36 18.36 -10.16 16.09
N LEU A 37 17.50 -9.85 15.11
CA LEU A 37 16.10 -10.26 15.15
C LEU A 37 15.94 -11.78 15.04
N LEU A 38 16.73 -12.45 14.21
CA LEU A 38 16.74 -13.91 14.14
C LEU A 38 17.13 -14.55 15.48
N GLY A 39 18.16 -14.02 16.14
CA GLY A 39 18.57 -14.45 17.49
C GLY A 39 17.44 -14.29 18.51
N TYR A 40 16.77 -13.14 18.51
CA TYR A 40 15.60 -12.89 19.34
C TYR A 40 14.48 -13.93 19.11
N LEU A 41 14.18 -14.22 17.85
CA LEU A 41 13.12 -15.17 17.46
C LEU A 41 13.46 -16.62 17.83
N ALA A 42 14.74 -16.99 17.77
CA ALA A 42 15.21 -18.29 18.22
C ALA A 42 15.12 -18.44 19.76
N ASP A 43 15.45 -17.39 20.50
CA ASP A 43 15.38 -17.38 21.96
C ASP A 43 13.94 -17.36 22.49
N THR A 44 13.02 -16.68 21.81
CA THR A 44 11.58 -16.74 22.13
C THR A 44 10.99 -18.12 21.86
N ALA A 45 11.51 -18.87 20.90
CA ALA A 45 11.13 -20.27 20.71
C ALA A 45 11.58 -21.16 21.89
N GLY A 46 12.70 -20.82 22.56
CA GLY A 46 13.18 -21.53 23.75
C GLY A 46 12.55 -21.08 25.07
N THR A 47 12.18 -19.80 25.20
CA THR A 47 11.70 -19.19 26.46
C THR A 47 10.18 -19.14 26.62
N ALA A 48 9.41 -19.43 25.56
CA ALA A 48 7.95 -19.54 25.62
C ALA A 48 7.44 -20.66 26.56
N LEU A 49 8.26 -21.64 26.92
CA LEU A 49 7.86 -22.65 27.92
C LEU A 49 7.81 -22.11 29.36
N ALA A 50 8.38 -20.92 29.64
CA ALA A 50 8.65 -20.47 31.01
C ALA A 50 7.83 -19.26 31.48
N ARG A 51 7.24 -18.46 30.60
CA ARG A 51 6.47 -17.25 30.98
C ARG A 51 4.95 -17.47 30.85
N ALA A 52 4.35 -17.77 31.99
CA ALA A 52 2.97 -17.45 32.41
C ALA A 52 1.79 -17.90 31.52
N GLY A 53 1.17 -19.02 31.90
CA GLY A 53 -0.30 -19.18 32.03
C GLY A 53 -1.23 -18.98 30.82
N GLY A 54 -0.72 -18.62 29.65
CA GLY A 54 -1.47 -18.47 28.41
C GLY A 54 -1.12 -19.58 27.42
N ILE A 55 -2.08 -19.98 26.60
CA ILE A 55 -1.86 -20.77 25.41
C ILE A 55 -0.94 -19.97 24.47
N ASN A 56 0.35 -20.28 24.45
CA ASN A 56 1.28 -19.71 23.46
C ASN A 56 0.95 -20.33 22.10
N GLU A 57 0.18 -19.65 21.26
CA GLU A 57 -0.08 -20.14 19.92
C GLU A 57 1.13 -19.87 19.01
N TRP A 58 1.56 -20.91 18.29
CA TRP A 58 2.71 -20.84 17.39
C TRP A 58 2.26 -20.35 16.02
N THR A 59 2.74 -19.19 15.62
CA THR A 59 2.40 -18.58 14.33
C THR A 59 3.55 -18.71 13.34
N ARG A 60 3.22 -19.14 12.12
CA ARG A 60 4.13 -19.12 10.97
C ARG A 60 3.96 -17.79 10.23
N TYR A 61 4.91 -16.89 10.41
CA TYR A 61 4.90 -15.59 9.71
C TYR A 61 5.50 -15.65 8.31
N GLY A 62 6.61 -16.40 8.16
CA GLY A 62 7.29 -16.57 6.88
C GLY A 62 6.60 -17.59 5.97
N GLY A 63 7.17 -17.81 4.79
CA GLY A 63 6.66 -18.79 3.84
C GLY A 63 6.88 -20.25 4.26
N SER A 64 6.50 -21.16 3.38
CA SER A 64 6.70 -22.60 3.58
C SER A 64 8.17 -22.92 3.90
N GLY A 65 8.42 -23.72 4.96
CA GLY A 65 9.78 -24.09 5.39
C GLY A 65 10.40 -23.21 6.48
N THR A 66 9.77 -22.10 6.88
CA THR A 66 10.22 -21.30 8.03
C THR A 66 9.82 -21.93 9.39
N PRO A 67 10.50 -21.65 10.51
CA PRO A 67 10.01 -22.05 11.82
C PRO A 67 8.76 -21.26 12.20
N SER A 68 7.89 -21.85 13.02
CA SER A 68 6.87 -21.09 13.74
C SER A 68 7.51 -20.42 14.95
N VAL A 69 7.07 -19.20 15.27
CA VAL A 69 7.51 -18.45 16.45
C VAL A 69 6.27 -18.02 17.23
N SER A 70 6.45 -17.48 18.43
CA SER A 70 5.35 -17.01 19.26
C SER A 70 4.49 -15.98 18.51
N GLU A 71 3.17 -16.07 18.64
CA GLU A 71 2.22 -15.06 18.14
C GLU A 71 2.47 -13.64 18.71
N TYR A 72 3.10 -13.56 19.89
CA TYR A 72 3.41 -12.30 20.57
C TYR A 72 4.64 -11.61 19.99
N ALA A 73 5.48 -12.31 19.22
CA ALA A 73 6.70 -11.75 18.65
C ALA A 73 6.41 -10.48 17.83
N ALA A 74 5.30 -10.45 17.09
CA ALA A 74 4.90 -9.27 16.33
C ALA A 74 4.50 -8.08 17.22
N CYS A 75 3.91 -8.34 18.38
CA CYS A 75 3.51 -7.32 19.35
C CYS A 75 4.70 -6.75 20.13
N GLU A 76 5.82 -7.46 20.17
CA GLU A 76 7.06 -7.00 20.80
C GLU A 76 7.96 -6.28 19.78
N VAL A 77 8.21 -6.91 18.63
CA VAL A 77 9.10 -6.40 17.58
C VAL A 77 8.55 -5.12 16.95
N GLY A 78 7.24 -5.03 16.73
CA GLY A 78 6.62 -3.85 16.11
C GLY A 78 6.88 -2.58 16.91
N PRO A 79 6.35 -2.46 18.14
CA PRO A 79 6.56 -1.28 19.00
C PRO A 79 8.03 -1.00 19.31
N ALA A 80 8.85 -2.04 19.55
CA ALA A 80 10.28 -1.87 19.86
C ALA A 80 11.05 -1.18 18.73
N LEU A 81 10.60 -1.33 17.48
CA LEU A 81 11.21 -0.73 16.29
C LEU A 81 10.40 0.45 15.73
N GLY A 82 9.37 0.92 16.45
CA GLY A 82 8.49 2.01 15.97
C GLY A 82 7.66 1.64 14.75
N LEU A 83 7.37 0.35 14.56
CA LEU A 83 6.54 -0.18 13.47
C LEU A 83 5.12 -0.47 13.95
N SER A 84 4.16 -0.42 13.03
CA SER A 84 2.82 -0.94 13.28
C SER A 84 2.87 -2.46 13.53
N ALA A 85 1.79 -3.01 14.10
CA ALA A 85 1.68 -4.46 14.27
C ALA A 85 1.82 -5.24 12.94
N SER A 86 1.28 -4.70 11.84
CA SER A 86 1.48 -5.29 10.50
C SER A 86 2.93 -5.15 10.02
N GLY A 87 3.59 -4.02 10.29
CA GLY A 87 5.00 -3.80 9.98
C GLY A 87 5.94 -4.75 10.72
N GLY A 88 5.68 -5.00 12.01
CA GLY A 88 6.40 -5.98 12.82
C GLY A 88 6.25 -7.40 12.28
N ARG A 89 5.01 -7.81 11.94
CA ARG A 89 4.74 -9.11 11.28
C ARG A 89 5.52 -9.27 9.97
N ASP A 90 5.49 -8.24 9.12
CA ASP A 90 6.21 -8.22 7.85
C ASP A 90 7.72 -8.36 8.06
N LEU A 91 8.29 -7.67 9.05
CA LEU A 91 9.72 -7.73 9.34
C LEU A 91 10.14 -9.11 9.85
N ILE A 92 9.38 -9.71 10.76
CA ILE A 92 9.60 -11.08 11.23
C ILE A 92 9.55 -12.05 10.06
N ALA A 93 8.52 -11.95 9.22
CA ALA A 93 8.37 -12.81 8.06
C ALA A 93 9.51 -12.64 7.04
N ASP A 94 9.93 -11.39 6.77
CA ASP A 94 11.07 -11.08 5.89
C ASP A 94 12.35 -11.73 6.45
N THR A 95 12.59 -11.63 7.77
CA THR A 95 13.76 -12.22 8.47
C THR A 95 13.79 -13.74 8.31
N LEU A 96 12.67 -14.41 8.58
CA LEU A 96 12.57 -15.87 8.49
C LEU A 96 12.70 -16.36 7.03
N ASP A 97 12.10 -15.67 6.07
CA ASP A 97 12.22 -16.01 4.66
C ASP A 97 13.68 -15.87 4.17
N LEU A 98 14.35 -14.77 4.51
CA LEU A 98 15.75 -14.54 4.13
C LEU A 98 16.68 -15.62 4.70
N THR A 99 16.49 -15.96 5.97
CA THR A 99 17.34 -16.94 6.67
C THR A 99 17.13 -18.36 6.15
N HIS A 100 15.87 -18.80 6.05
CA HIS A 100 15.56 -20.22 5.84
C HIS A 100 15.26 -20.59 4.39
N ARG A 101 14.93 -19.61 3.54
CA ARG A 101 14.46 -19.87 2.16
C ARG A 101 15.29 -19.16 1.11
N LEU A 102 15.87 -18.00 1.43
CA LEU A 102 16.68 -17.19 0.51
C LEU A 102 18.11 -16.91 1.05
N PRO A 103 18.86 -17.93 1.50
CA PRO A 103 20.14 -17.74 2.17
C PRO A 103 21.21 -17.09 1.28
N GLN A 104 21.20 -17.30 -0.05
CA GLN A 104 22.21 -16.69 -0.94
C GLN A 104 21.95 -15.20 -1.15
N LEU A 105 20.68 -14.80 -1.27
CA LEU A 105 20.31 -13.38 -1.28
C LEU A 105 20.58 -12.71 0.07
N PHE A 106 20.44 -13.44 1.18
CA PHE A 106 20.82 -12.92 2.49
C PHE A 106 22.33 -12.73 2.62
N ALA A 107 23.14 -13.65 2.07
CA ALA A 107 24.59 -13.46 1.97
C ALA A 107 24.95 -12.21 1.14
N CYS A 108 24.24 -11.93 0.04
CA CYS A 108 24.46 -10.71 -0.74
C CYS A 108 24.23 -9.41 0.07
N LEU A 109 23.28 -9.44 1.03
CA LEU A 109 23.05 -8.32 1.94
C LEU A 109 24.19 -8.16 2.95
N HIS A 110 24.67 -9.27 3.50
CA HIS A 110 25.84 -9.32 4.38
C HIS A 110 27.11 -8.80 3.69
N ASP A 111 27.27 -9.11 2.40
CA ASP A 111 28.38 -8.59 1.60
C ASP A 111 28.20 -7.10 1.23
N GLY A 112 27.01 -6.54 1.49
CA GLY A 112 26.62 -5.18 1.11
C GLY A 112 26.61 -4.95 -0.40
N THR A 113 26.42 -6.02 -1.18
CA THR A 113 26.31 -5.97 -2.65
C THR A 113 24.89 -5.66 -3.11
N VAL A 114 23.89 -5.86 -2.24
CA VAL A 114 22.46 -5.65 -2.51
C VAL A 114 21.80 -5.00 -1.31
N ASP A 115 21.01 -3.94 -1.53
CA ASP A 115 20.25 -3.30 -0.44
C ASP A 115 19.11 -4.19 0.09
N ALA A 116 18.76 -4.01 1.37
CA ALA A 116 17.71 -4.80 2.01
C ALA A 116 16.35 -4.62 1.31
N TRP A 117 16.02 -3.42 0.82
CA TRP A 117 14.72 -3.20 0.16
C TRP A 117 14.50 -4.11 -1.05
N ARG A 118 15.56 -4.47 -1.79
CA ARG A 118 15.48 -5.34 -2.98
C ARG A 118 15.20 -6.78 -2.58
N ILE A 119 15.97 -7.32 -1.64
CA ILE A 119 15.78 -8.71 -1.18
C ILE A 119 14.46 -8.87 -0.42
N ARG A 120 14.00 -7.85 0.32
CA ARG A 120 12.68 -7.85 0.98
C ARG A 120 11.55 -7.95 -0.03
N LYS A 121 11.66 -7.26 -1.17
CA LYS A 121 10.68 -7.39 -2.26
C LYS A 121 10.65 -8.82 -2.82
N VAL A 122 11.80 -9.48 -2.92
CA VAL A 122 11.89 -10.89 -3.31
C VAL A 122 11.23 -11.77 -2.26
N ALA A 123 11.63 -11.66 -0.98
CA ALA A 123 11.08 -12.44 0.13
C ALA A 123 9.53 -12.38 0.18
N ARG A 124 8.96 -11.18 0.09
CA ARG A 124 7.49 -10.99 0.08
C ARG A 124 6.83 -11.66 -1.11
N LYS A 125 7.43 -11.57 -2.30
CA LYS A 125 6.89 -12.19 -3.52
C LYS A 125 6.99 -13.72 -3.49
N THR A 126 8.08 -14.25 -2.94
CA THR A 126 8.31 -15.69 -2.84
C THR A 126 7.67 -16.30 -1.58
N ARG A 127 7.01 -15.52 -0.72
CA ARG A 127 6.34 -16.04 0.50
C ARG A 127 5.31 -17.15 0.21
N ARG A 128 4.67 -17.08 -0.95
CA ARG A 128 3.69 -18.07 -1.44
C ARG A 128 4.30 -19.21 -2.27
N PHE A 129 5.59 -19.11 -2.58
CA PHE A 129 6.28 -20.14 -3.35
C PHE A 129 6.45 -21.39 -2.50
N THR A 130 6.57 -22.53 -3.17
CA THR A 130 7.10 -23.74 -2.54
C THR A 130 8.55 -23.51 -2.10
N ILE A 131 9.09 -24.42 -1.29
CA ILE A 131 10.51 -24.35 -0.89
C ILE A 131 11.42 -24.49 -2.12
N ALA A 132 11.06 -25.35 -3.09
CA ALA A 132 11.80 -25.54 -4.33
C ALA A 132 11.84 -24.26 -5.18
N GLN A 133 10.67 -23.65 -5.43
CA GLN A 133 10.54 -22.39 -6.16
C GLN A 133 11.32 -21.25 -5.49
N ALA A 134 11.28 -21.14 -4.16
CA ALA A 134 12.04 -20.13 -3.43
C ALA A 134 13.55 -20.36 -3.53
N GLY A 135 14.01 -21.61 -3.40
CA GLY A 135 15.41 -21.96 -3.59
C GLY A 135 15.90 -21.73 -5.03
N ASP A 136 15.04 -21.91 -6.03
CA ASP A 136 15.37 -21.57 -7.42
C ASP A 136 15.45 -20.05 -7.64
N ALA A 137 14.55 -19.29 -7.04
CA ALA A 137 14.61 -17.83 -7.05
C ALA A 137 15.90 -17.31 -6.37
N ASP A 138 16.26 -17.87 -5.22
CA ASP A 138 17.48 -17.55 -4.47
C ASP A 138 18.72 -17.75 -5.34
N ARG A 139 18.90 -18.95 -5.90
CA ARG A 139 20.03 -19.29 -6.78
C ARG A 139 20.13 -18.36 -7.98
N ARG A 140 19.03 -18.16 -8.72
CA ARG A 140 19.05 -17.38 -9.96
C ARG A 140 19.33 -15.90 -9.72
N LEU A 141 18.78 -15.33 -8.64
CA LEU A 141 18.91 -13.91 -8.35
C LEU A 141 20.25 -13.57 -7.67
N ALA A 142 20.79 -14.50 -6.87
CA ALA A 142 22.11 -14.36 -6.26
C ALA A 142 23.27 -14.66 -7.23
N ALA A 143 23.01 -15.29 -8.38
CA ALA A 143 24.03 -15.64 -9.37
C ALA A 143 24.91 -14.43 -9.77
N ALA A 144 26.18 -14.48 -9.40
CA ALA A 144 27.19 -13.48 -9.71
C ALA A 144 27.64 -13.54 -11.18
N ASN A 145 27.99 -12.38 -11.74
CA ASN A 145 28.75 -12.31 -12.99
C ASN A 145 30.26 -12.49 -12.74
N VAL A 146 31.07 -12.29 -13.78
CA VAL A 146 32.55 -12.37 -13.70
C VAL A 146 33.12 -11.43 -12.63
N ASP A 147 32.49 -10.26 -12.42
CA ASP A 147 32.94 -9.26 -11.44
C ASP A 147 32.37 -9.49 -10.03
N GLY A 148 31.76 -10.65 -9.77
CA GLY A 148 31.19 -11.00 -8.47
C GLY A 148 29.86 -10.30 -8.13
N THR A 149 29.29 -9.51 -9.05
CA THR A 149 28.05 -8.77 -8.79
C THR A 149 26.82 -9.63 -9.05
N PRO A 150 25.92 -9.83 -8.05
CA PRO A 150 24.76 -10.69 -8.19
C PRO A 150 23.75 -10.16 -9.21
N LEU A 151 23.00 -11.04 -9.85
CA LEU A 151 22.02 -10.66 -10.88
C LEU A 151 21.03 -9.61 -10.36
N ILE A 152 20.55 -9.76 -9.13
CA ILE A 152 19.60 -8.84 -8.50
C ILE A 152 20.15 -7.41 -8.36
N ALA A 153 21.46 -7.19 -8.29
CA ALA A 153 22.06 -5.85 -8.23
C ALA A 153 22.16 -5.20 -9.63
N ARG A 154 22.27 -6.01 -10.69
CA ARG A 154 22.54 -5.52 -12.06
C ARG A 154 21.28 -5.20 -12.87
N VAL A 155 20.12 -5.76 -12.50
CA VAL A 155 18.88 -5.63 -13.29
C VAL A 155 17.82 -4.82 -12.55
N GLY A 156 16.91 -4.17 -13.28
CA GLY A 156 15.77 -3.48 -12.67
C GLY A 156 14.78 -4.47 -12.01
N MET A 157 14.00 -4.00 -11.02
CA MET A 157 13.01 -4.84 -10.33
C MET A 157 11.94 -5.43 -11.26
N GLY A 158 11.66 -4.80 -12.41
CA GLY A 158 10.80 -5.38 -13.45
C GLY A 158 11.33 -6.70 -13.99
N ARG A 159 12.64 -6.82 -14.21
CA ARG A 159 13.27 -8.07 -14.66
C ARG A 159 13.30 -9.12 -13.55
N VAL A 160 13.56 -8.71 -12.31
CA VAL A 160 13.45 -9.60 -11.14
C VAL A 160 12.04 -10.20 -11.06
N ASN A 161 11.01 -9.36 -11.21
CA ASN A 161 9.62 -9.80 -11.21
C ASN A 161 9.34 -10.81 -12.33
N GLN A 162 9.80 -10.56 -13.55
CA GLN A 162 9.65 -11.52 -14.67
C GLN A 162 10.30 -12.88 -14.36
N ILE A 163 11.48 -12.90 -13.72
CA ILE A 163 12.15 -14.15 -13.34
C ILE A 163 11.30 -14.91 -12.30
N LEU A 164 10.80 -14.21 -11.28
CA LEU A 164 9.95 -14.82 -10.25
C LEU A 164 8.65 -15.36 -10.85
N ASP A 165 8.02 -14.60 -11.76
CA ASP A 165 6.80 -15.02 -12.44
C ASP A 165 7.07 -16.26 -13.34
N GLN A 166 8.23 -16.32 -13.99
CA GLN A 166 8.63 -17.50 -14.77
C GLN A 166 8.83 -18.74 -13.91
N ILE A 167 9.51 -18.62 -12.77
CA ILE A 167 9.72 -19.73 -11.82
C ILE A 167 8.38 -20.29 -11.36
N ARG A 168 7.46 -19.39 -11.01
CA ARG A 168 6.11 -19.73 -10.59
C ARG A 168 5.38 -20.56 -11.64
N ILE A 169 5.36 -20.13 -12.90
CA ILE A 169 4.67 -20.81 -14.00
C ILE A 169 5.31 -22.17 -14.33
N THR A 170 6.64 -22.27 -14.24
CA THR A 170 7.38 -23.45 -14.70
C THR A 170 7.17 -24.65 -13.78
N GLU A 171 7.13 -24.44 -12.46
CA GLU A 171 6.98 -25.52 -11.48
C GLU A 171 5.51 -25.84 -11.14
N ASP A 172 4.58 -24.94 -11.43
CA ASP A 172 3.15 -25.16 -11.22
C ASP A 172 2.33 -24.61 -12.41
N PRO A 173 2.26 -25.38 -13.52
CA PRO A 173 1.51 -24.98 -14.71
C PRO A 173 -0.01 -24.91 -14.49
N ASP A 174 -0.53 -25.51 -13.41
CA ASP A 174 -1.96 -25.52 -13.03
C ASP A 174 -2.33 -24.43 -11.98
N ASP A 175 -1.34 -23.76 -11.37
CA ASP A 175 -1.50 -22.59 -10.50
C ASP A 175 -2.37 -21.43 -11.04
N PRO A 176 -2.45 -21.10 -12.35
CA PRO A 176 -3.34 -20.03 -12.79
C PRO A 176 -4.80 -20.28 -12.40
N GLU A 177 -5.26 -21.53 -12.29
CA GLU A 177 -6.64 -21.83 -11.91
C GLU A 177 -6.87 -21.72 -10.39
N ASN A 178 -5.93 -22.20 -9.58
CA ASN A 178 -5.94 -22.01 -8.12
C ASN A 178 -5.74 -20.54 -7.74
N GLN A 179 -4.88 -19.80 -8.44
CA GLN A 179 -4.71 -18.37 -8.29
C GLN A 179 -5.92 -17.58 -8.81
N ARG A 180 -6.62 -18.02 -9.87
CA ARG A 180 -7.91 -17.43 -10.28
C ARG A 180 -8.95 -17.62 -9.18
N ASN A 181 -8.99 -18.78 -8.53
CA ASN A 181 -9.89 -19.06 -7.41
C ASN A 181 -9.55 -18.26 -6.15
N GLU A 182 -8.26 -18.12 -5.83
CA GLU A 182 -7.76 -17.29 -4.72
C GLU A 182 -7.93 -15.79 -5.00
N ASN A 183 -7.68 -15.33 -6.23
CA ASN A 183 -7.94 -13.97 -6.67
C ASN A 183 -9.44 -13.66 -6.62
N ARG A 184 -10.33 -14.62 -6.97
CA ARG A 184 -11.79 -14.47 -6.79
C ARG A 184 -12.15 -14.22 -5.33
N ARG A 185 -11.48 -14.88 -4.38
CA ARG A 185 -11.71 -14.70 -2.93
C ARG A 185 -11.13 -13.39 -2.37
N ARG A 186 -10.16 -12.77 -3.03
CA ARG A 186 -9.57 -11.47 -2.62
C ARG A 186 -10.19 -10.25 -3.26
N ARG A 187 -11.10 -10.44 -4.22
CA ARG A 187 -11.87 -9.34 -4.81
C ARG A 187 -12.71 -8.71 -3.71
N SER A 188 -12.32 -7.50 -3.34
CA SER A 188 -13.06 -6.68 -2.40
C SER A 188 -12.76 -5.23 -2.74
N VAL A 189 -13.80 -4.41 -2.66
CA VAL A 189 -13.69 -2.96 -2.70
C VAL A 189 -14.37 -2.48 -1.43
N SER A 190 -13.67 -1.66 -0.68
CA SER A 190 -14.17 -1.06 0.55
C SER A 190 -14.09 0.46 0.41
N ILE A 191 -15.13 1.13 0.89
CA ILE A 191 -15.27 2.57 0.86
C ILE A 191 -15.43 3.02 2.30
N TRP A 192 -14.55 3.90 2.74
CA TRP A 192 -14.55 4.43 4.11
C TRP A 192 -14.66 5.95 4.06
N PRO A 193 -15.49 6.57 4.91
CA PRO A 193 -15.50 8.01 5.06
C PRO A 193 -14.20 8.49 5.72
N GLU A 194 -13.63 9.60 5.23
CA GLU A 194 -12.39 10.19 5.76
C GLU A 194 -12.49 11.73 5.63
N ASP A 195 -12.65 12.45 6.75
CA ASP A 195 -12.64 13.92 6.83
C ASP A 195 -13.34 14.68 5.67
N GLY A 196 -14.60 14.32 5.41
CA GLY A 196 -15.41 14.95 4.36
C GLY A 196 -15.13 14.44 2.94
N LEU A 197 -14.19 13.51 2.80
CA LEU A 197 -13.89 12.72 1.61
C LEU A 197 -14.32 11.25 1.83
N ALA A 198 -14.21 10.44 0.78
CA ALA A 198 -14.34 9.00 0.87
C ALA A 198 -13.09 8.36 0.26
N ARG A 199 -12.44 7.47 1.02
CA ARG A 199 -11.32 6.67 0.55
C ARG A 199 -11.81 5.33 0.05
N ILE A 200 -11.52 5.04 -1.21
CA ILE A 200 -11.82 3.78 -1.87
C ILE A 200 -10.52 2.98 -1.96
N SER A 201 -10.55 1.75 -1.46
CA SER A 201 -9.44 0.80 -1.58
C SER A 201 -9.98 -0.57 -1.93
N GLY A 202 -9.32 -1.26 -2.85
CA GLY A 202 -9.79 -2.57 -3.28
C GLY A 202 -8.86 -3.26 -4.25
N THR A 203 -9.09 -4.55 -4.41
CA THR A 203 -8.38 -5.40 -5.36
C THR A 203 -9.35 -5.87 -6.44
N LEU A 204 -9.06 -5.49 -7.69
CA LEU A 204 -9.79 -5.93 -8.88
C LEU A 204 -9.00 -7.02 -9.62
N THR A 205 -9.62 -7.63 -10.63
CA THR A 205 -8.83 -8.40 -11.60
C THR A 205 -7.92 -7.46 -12.40
N LEU A 206 -6.85 -7.98 -12.99
CA LEU A 206 -5.95 -7.18 -13.82
C LEU A 206 -6.69 -6.54 -15.00
N ASP A 207 -7.58 -7.30 -15.65
CA ASP A 207 -8.34 -6.83 -16.82
C ASP A 207 -9.38 -5.78 -16.42
N ASP A 208 -10.09 -5.99 -15.31
CA ASP A 208 -11.06 -5.02 -14.80
C ASP A 208 -10.35 -3.73 -14.33
N GLY A 209 -9.22 -3.86 -13.65
CA GLY A 209 -8.41 -2.73 -13.21
C GLY A 209 -7.90 -1.89 -14.39
N LYS A 210 -7.36 -2.53 -15.44
CA LYS A 210 -6.96 -1.85 -16.68
C LYS A 210 -8.13 -1.16 -17.37
N ARG A 211 -9.29 -1.81 -17.42
CA ARG A 211 -10.50 -1.25 -18.04
C ARG A 211 -11.00 -0.02 -17.27
N LEU A 212 -11.03 -0.10 -15.94
CA LEU A 212 -11.42 1.03 -15.08
C LEU A 212 -10.45 2.20 -15.25
N ASP A 213 -9.14 1.93 -15.22
CA ASP A 213 -8.10 2.94 -15.38
C ASP A 213 -8.23 3.69 -16.70
N GLN A 214 -8.34 2.96 -17.82
CA GLN A 214 -8.59 3.54 -19.14
C GLN A 214 -9.88 4.34 -19.19
N ARG A 215 -10.96 3.86 -18.55
CA ARG A 215 -12.25 4.55 -18.57
C ARG A 215 -12.18 5.88 -17.82
N LEU A 216 -11.49 5.92 -16.68
CA LEU A 216 -11.27 7.16 -15.94
C LEU A 216 -10.45 8.16 -16.78
N ASP A 217 -9.39 7.71 -17.45
CA ASP A 217 -8.58 8.59 -18.30
C ASP A 217 -9.39 9.15 -19.48
N GLN A 218 -10.23 8.35 -20.13
CA GLN A 218 -11.12 8.81 -21.21
C GLN A 218 -12.10 9.92 -20.74
N ILE A 219 -12.65 9.77 -19.53
CA ILE A 219 -13.55 10.77 -18.95
C ILE A 219 -12.76 12.04 -18.64
N VAL A 220 -11.55 11.92 -18.07
CA VAL A 220 -10.67 13.06 -17.78
C VAL A 220 -10.28 13.81 -19.05
N GLU A 221 -9.94 13.10 -20.13
CA GLU A 221 -9.68 13.70 -21.44
C GLU A 221 -10.90 14.45 -21.98
N SER A 222 -12.09 13.88 -21.82
CA SER A 222 -13.35 14.51 -22.23
C SER A 222 -13.63 15.80 -21.44
N LEU A 223 -13.39 15.79 -20.12
CA LEU A 223 -13.52 16.98 -19.27
C LEU A 223 -12.53 18.08 -19.68
N ARG A 224 -11.27 17.72 -19.92
CA ARG A 224 -10.23 18.66 -20.39
C ARG A 224 -10.58 19.26 -21.75
N PHE A 225 -11.10 18.44 -22.66
CA PHE A 225 -11.54 18.89 -23.97
C PHE A 225 -12.63 19.98 -23.88
N LEU A 226 -13.52 19.89 -22.88
CA LEU A 226 -14.53 20.91 -22.59
C LEU A 226 -14.00 22.10 -21.75
N GLY A 227 -12.70 22.16 -21.48
CA GLY A 227 -12.05 23.29 -20.82
C GLY A 227 -11.84 23.13 -19.31
N ASP A 228 -12.06 21.93 -18.75
CA ASP A 228 -11.79 21.69 -17.33
C ASP A 228 -10.29 21.54 -17.06
N ASN A 229 -9.73 22.53 -16.37
CA ASN A 229 -8.30 22.64 -16.08
C ASN A 229 -7.92 22.23 -14.65
N ARG A 230 -8.81 21.56 -13.92
CA ARG A 230 -8.46 21.04 -12.58
C ARG A 230 -7.27 20.06 -12.64
N PRO A 231 -6.49 19.92 -11.54
CA PRO A 231 -5.42 18.93 -11.46
C PRO A 231 -5.89 17.51 -11.79
N HIS A 232 -5.03 16.72 -12.43
CA HIS A 232 -5.38 15.37 -12.93
C HIS A 232 -5.97 14.45 -11.85
N GLY A 233 -5.43 14.45 -10.64
CA GLY A 233 -5.96 13.65 -9.52
C GLY A 233 -7.39 14.04 -9.13
N ILE A 234 -7.71 15.34 -9.17
CA ILE A 234 -9.07 15.83 -8.89
C ILE A 234 -10.02 15.42 -10.02
N LEU A 235 -9.58 15.53 -11.27
CA LEU A 235 -10.38 15.08 -12.43
C LEU A 235 -10.65 13.58 -12.39
N ARG A 236 -9.69 12.76 -11.95
CA ARG A 236 -9.91 11.31 -11.77
C ARG A 236 -10.92 11.00 -10.66
N SER A 237 -10.91 11.78 -9.57
CA SER A 237 -11.94 11.66 -8.53
C SER A 237 -13.33 12.03 -9.05
N VAL A 238 -13.44 13.09 -9.85
CA VAL A 238 -14.70 13.48 -10.52
C VAL A 238 -15.15 12.40 -11.50
N ALA A 239 -14.25 11.90 -12.33
CA ALA A 239 -14.53 10.84 -13.30
C ALA A 239 -15.05 9.57 -12.61
N LEU A 240 -14.49 9.22 -11.45
CA LEU A 240 -14.96 8.08 -10.66
C LEU A 240 -16.37 8.31 -10.10
N GLY A 241 -16.70 9.53 -9.68
CA GLY A 241 -18.06 9.90 -9.26
C GLY A 241 -19.06 9.88 -10.42
N MET A 242 -18.65 10.32 -11.61
CA MET A 242 -19.49 10.28 -12.81
C MET A 242 -19.86 8.84 -13.22
N LEU A 243 -19.04 7.84 -12.90
CA LEU A 243 -19.38 6.44 -13.15
C LEU A 243 -20.61 5.95 -12.37
N ASP A 244 -20.96 6.59 -11.25
CA ASP A 244 -22.16 6.28 -10.46
C ASP A 244 -23.43 6.93 -11.03
N GLU A 245 -23.28 7.97 -11.85
CA GLU A 245 -24.38 8.78 -12.38
C GLU A 245 -24.40 8.72 -13.92
N PRO A 246 -25.16 7.78 -14.52
CA PRO A 246 -25.17 7.56 -15.97
C PRO A 246 -25.54 8.80 -16.77
N ASP A 247 -26.51 9.58 -16.29
CA ASP A 247 -26.99 10.79 -16.97
C ASP A 247 -25.87 11.84 -17.09
N SER A 248 -25.05 12.01 -16.05
CA SER A 248 -23.90 12.93 -16.04
C SER A 248 -22.82 12.52 -17.06
N LEU A 249 -22.61 11.21 -17.30
CA LEU A 249 -21.70 10.74 -18.34
C LEU A 249 -22.26 10.96 -19.74
N ASP A 250 -23.55 10.68 -19.94
CA ASP A 250 -24.19 10.86 -21.24
C ASP A 250 -24.20 12.33 -21.65
N ASP A 251 -24.51 13.23 -20.70
CA ASP A 251 -24.39 14.68 -20.89
C ASP A 251 -22.96 15.09 -21.25
N LEU A 252 -21.95 14.58 -20.54
CA LEU A 252 -20.55 14.86 -20.85
C LEU A 252 -20.21 14.47 -22.29
N TYR A 253 -20.54 13.24 -22.70
CA TYR A 253 -20.25 12.78 -24.06
C TYR A 253 -21.06 13.55 -25.10
N HIS A 254 -22.31 13.88 -24.83
CA HIS A 254 -23.14 14.70 -25.72
C HIS A 254 -22.50 16.07 -25.96
N HIS A 255 -22.02 16.74 -24.92
CA HIS A 255 -21.32 18.04 -25.04
C HIS A 255 -20.00 17.91 -25.81
N VAL A 256 -19.21 16.86 -25.58
CA VAL A 256 -17.99 16.58 -26.36
C VAL A 256 -18.32 16.37 -27.84
N HIS A 257 -19.34 15.57 -28.16
CA HIS A 257 -19.75 15.33 -29.54
C HIS A 257 -20.25 16.61 -30.23
N LYS A 258 -21.04 17.43 -29.53
CA LYS A 258 -21.49 18.73 -30.03
C LYS A 258 -20.31 19.67 -30.30
N ALA A 259 -19.37 19.79 -29.36
CA ALA A 259 -18.20 20.66 -29.50
C ALA A 259 -17.25 20.19 -30.62
N ARG A 260 -17.06 18.87 -30.79
CA ARG A 260 -16.28 18.32 -31.92
C ARG A 260 -16.91 18.62 -33.28
N ARG A 261 -18.24 18.59 -33.37
CA ARG A 261 -18.96 18.96 -34.60
C ARG A 261 -18.87 20.45 -34.89
N ALA A 262 -18.98 21.30 -33.86
CA ALA A 262 -18.83 22.74 -34.01
C ALA A 262 -17.40 23.17 -34.39
N GLY A 263 -16.38 22.47 -33.89
CA GLY A 263 -14.97 22.74 -34.23
C GLY A 263 -14.48 22.12 -35.55
N GLY A 264 -15.30 21.28 -36.20
CA GLY A 264 -15.00 20.64 -37.48
C GLY A 264 -15.68 21.28 -38.70
N GLY A 265 -16.38 22.40 -38.50
CA GLY A 265 -17.11 23.12 -39.55
C GLY A 265 -16.37 24.35 -40.07
N THR A 266 -15.40 24.12 -40.95
CA THR A 266 -15.08 25.08 -42.02
C THR A 266 -15.25 24.36 -43.34
N ASP A 267 -16.14 24.93 -44.15
CA ASP A 267 -16.50 24.62 -45.54
C ASP A 267 -17.49 23.48 -45.79
N ALA A 268 -18.79 23.80 -45.70
CA ALA A 268 -19.71 23.75 -46.84
C ALA A 268 -21.10 24.29 -46.45
N ASP A 269 -21.43 25.48 -46.94
CA ASP A 269 -22.79 26.02 -47.01
C ASP A 269 -23.67 25.19 -47.97
N ALA A 270 -24.91 24.94 -47.55
CA ALA A 270 -26.18 24.98 -48.31
C ALA A 270 -27.24 24.27 -47.46
N ASP A 271 -28.03 25.03 -46.71
CA ASP A 271 -29.39 25.41 -47.10
C ASP A 271 -30.36 24.22 -47.00
N ASP A 272 -31.13 24.16 -45.91
CA ASP A 272 -32.57 24.29 -46.10
C ASP A 272 -33.28 24.76 -44.83
N SER A 273 -34.13 25.73 -45.07
CA SER A 273 -35.05 26.41 -44.18
C SER A 273 -36.11 25.48 -43.57
N TYR A 274 -36.51 25.76 -42.33
CA TYR A 274 -37.93 25.83 -41.94
C TYR A 274 -38.07 26.58 -40.61
N ALA A 275 -38.79 27.69 -40.67
CA ALA A 275 -39.19 28.50 -39.53
C ALA A 275 -40.36 27.84 -38.79
N ASP A 276 -40.37 27.94 -37.45
CA ASP A 276 -41.55 28.42 -36.72
C ASP A 276 -41.15 28.92 -35.31
N GLN A 277 -41.74 30.04 -34.90
CA GLN A 277 -41.66 30.68 -33.58
C GLN A 277 -43.10 30.79 -33.02
N PRO A 278 -43.36 31.33 -31.82
CA PRO A 278 -42.73 31.18 -30.50
C PRO A 278 -43.79 30.99 -29.38
N GLY A 279 -43.34 30.83 -28.12
CA GLY A 279 -44.14 31.09 -26.92
C GLY A 279 -43.63 30.28 -25.73
N ASP A 280 -43.67 30.70 -24.48
CA ASP A 280 -44.00 31.94 -23.78
C ASP A 280 -43.45 31.72 -22.34
N GLY A 281 -43.10 32.80 -21.65
CA GLY A 281 -43.21 32.92 -20.19
C GLY A 281 -42.29 32.10 -19.26
N GLY A 282 -41.42 32.81 -18.53
CA GLY A 282 -41.24 32.57 -17.10
C GLY A 282 -39.83 32.19 -16.61
N SER A 283 -39.18 33.13 -15.93
CA SER A 283 -38.26 32.89 -14.82
C SER A 283 -38.86 33.56 -13.57
N PRO A 284 -38.38 33.34 -12.33
CA PRO A 284 -37.61 32.24 -11.74
C PRO A 284 -38.27 31.74 -10.42
N GLU A 285 -37.90 30.57 -9.88
CA GLU A 285 -38.01 30.36 -8.42
C GLU A 285 -37.08 29.26 -7.90
N ARG A 286 -35.99 29.69 -7.24
CA ARG A 286 -34.97 28.85 -6.63
C ARG A 286 -35.32 28.70 -5.15
N ALA A 287 -36.01 27.61 -4.81
CA ALA A 287 -36.33 27.27 -3.43
C ALA A 287 -35.05 26.92 -2.66
N THR A 288 -34.65 27.81 -1.75
CA THR A 288 -33.68 27.56 -0.70
C THR A 288 -34.24 26.53 0.29
N ARG A 289 -33.65 25.33 0.37
CA ARG A 289 -33.90 24.40 1.48
C ARG A 289 -32.64 24.20 2.30
N ALA A 290 -32.68 24.80 3.49
CA ALA A 290 -31.71 24.68 4.56
C ALA A 290 -31.44 23.21 4.93
N ARG A 291 -30.16 22.82 5.00
CA ARG A 291 -29.73 21.59 5.65
C ARG A 291 -29.56 21.84 7.14
N ARG A 292 -30.34 21.12 7.94
CA ARG A 292 -30.35 21.12 9.41
C ARG A 292 -29.00 20.59 9.93
N SER A 293 -28.43 21.35 10.86
CA SER A 293 -27.33 20.94 11.73
C SER A 293 -27.77 19.73 12.57
N GLY A 294 -27.04 18.64 12.48
CA GLY A 294 -27.17 17.46 13.33
C GLY A 294 -25.82 17.20 14.01
N SER A 295 -25.76 17.44 15.31
CA SER A 295 -24.61 17.18 16.18
C SER A 295 -24.19 15.72 16.08
N ARG A 296 -22.94 15.44 15.72
CA ARG A 296 -22.38 14.08 15.72
C ARG A 296 -21.97 13.70 17.15
N GLN A 297 -22.45 12.56 17.63
CA GLN A 297 -21.94 11.88 18.83
C GLN A 297 -20.86 10.89 18.41
N SER A 298 -19.73 10.87 19.13
CA SER A 298 -18.66 9.88 18.97
C SER A 298 -18.63 8.93 20.17
N VAL A 299 -18.42 7.64 19.92
CA VAL A 299 -18.33 6.60 20.97
C VAL A 299 -16.87 6.18 21.12
N LEU A 300 -16.32 6.33 22.33
CA LEU A 300 -14.96 5.95 22.72
C LEU A 300 -15.01 4.67 23.57
N TYR A 301 -14.18 3.68 23.22
CA TYR A 301 -14.04 2.44 23.98
C TYR A 301 -12.82 2.52 24.91
N VAL A 302 -13.01 2.20 26.20
CA VAL A 302 -11.99 2.33 27.26
C VAL A 302 -11.66 0.95 27.83
N HIS A 303 -10.38 0.58 27.81
CA HIS A 303 -9.85 -0.62 28.48
C HIS A 303 -8.98 -0.21 29.67
N PHE A 304 -9.27 -0.73 30.87
CA PHE A 304 -8.72 -0.26 32.14
C PHE A 304 -7.36 -0.86 32.48
N ASP A 305 -6.35 -0.46 31.70
CA ASP A 305 -4.92 -0.61 31.99
C ASP A 305 -4.11 0.45 31.22
N THR A 306 -4.57 0.84 30.03
CA THR A 306 -3.91 1.77 29.11
C THR A 306 -4.94 2.50 28.24
N TRP A 307 -4.81 3.81 28.06
CA TRP A 307 -5.69 4.58 27.18
C TRP A 307 -5.17 4.43 25.76
N SER A 308 -5.98 3.95 24.82
CA SER A 308 -5.57 3.78 23.43
C SER A 308 -6.63 4.37 22.49
N LEU A 309 -6.20 5.21 21.56
CA LEU A 309 -6.97 5.60 20.39
C LEU A 309 -6.45 4.78 19.20
N GLU A 310 -7.37 4.33 18.33
CA GLU A 310 -6.97 3.76 17.04
C GLU A 310 -6.07 4.78 16.31
N ASP A 311 -4.94 4.28 15.79
CA ASP A 311 -3.89 5.02 15.07
C ASP A 311 -2.93 5.93 15.87
N VAL A 312 -3.08 6.08 17.21
CA VAL A 312 -2.18 6.96 18.01
C VAL A 312 -1.36 6.21 19.08
N GLY A 313 -1.79 5.01 19.49
CA GLY A 313 -1.11 4.25 20.55
C GLY A 313 -1.47 4.74 21.95
N ALA A 314 -0.65 4.36 22.95
CA ALA A 314 -0.95 4.63 24.36
C ALA A 314 -0.78 6.12 24.69
N ILE A 315 -1.84 6.76 25.20
CA ILE A 315 -1.86 8.19 25.58
C ILE A 315 -2.24 8.38 27.05
N THR A 316 -1.97 9.55 27.62
CA THR A 316 -2.34 9.87 29.01
C THR A 316 -3.64 10.69 29.11
N ARG A 317 -4.23 10.74 30.32
CA ARG A 317 -5.48 11.48 30.58
C ARG A 317 -5.41 12.97 30.26
N SER A 318 -4.25 13.56 30.43
CA SER A 318 -3.99 14.98 30.17
C SER A 318 -3.82 15.29 28.68
N GLU A 319 -3.43 14.32 27.85
CA GLU A 319 -3.19 14.50 26.41
C GLU A 319 -4.46 14.34 25.57
N ALA A 320 -5.45 13.57 26.06
CA ALA A 320 -6.70 13.33 25.34
C ALA A 320 -7.51 14.59 24.96
N PRO A 321 -7.61 15.64 25.81
CA PRO A 321 -8.32 16.87 25.45
C PRO A 321 -7.60 17.70 24.37
N GLU A 322 -6.26 17.64 24.32
CA GLU A 322 -5.46 18.37 23.32
C GLU A 322 -5.62 17.74 21.93
N ILE A 323 -5.75 16.41 21.85
CA ILE A 323 -5.88 15.66 20.59
C ILE A 323 -7.31 15.75 20.03
N LEU A 324 -8.34 15.76 20.88
CA LEU A 324 -9.75 15.66 20.44
C LEU A 324 -10.47 17.00 20.24
N GLY A 325 -9.84 18.12 20.60
CA GLY A 325 -10.37 19.47 20.37
C GLY A 325 -11.77 19.72 20.97
N HIS A 326 -12.64 20.41 20.24
CA HIS A 326 -13.94 20.96 20.69
C HIS A 326 -15.10 19.94 20.83
N SER A 327 -14.81 18.65 21.00
CA SER A 327 -15.84 17.61 21.06
C SER A 327 -16.36 17.42 22.50
N HIS A 328 -17.69 17.45 22.70
CA HIS A 328 -18.30 17.10 24.00
C HIS A 328 -18.15 15.59 24.27
N VAL A 329 -17.20 15.22 25.14
CA VAL A 329 -16.92 13.82 25.50
C VAL A 329 -17.78 13.39 26.71
N THR A 330 -18.50 12.28 26.60
CA THR A 330 -19.18 11.63 27.73
C THR A 330 -18.53 10.27 28.01
N VAL A 331 -18.01 10.08 29.23
CA VAL A 331 -17.32 8.86 29.65
C VAL A 331 -18.31 7.93 30.36
N LYS A 332 -18.38 6.65 29.94
CA LYS A 332 -19.13 5.61 30.65
C LYS A 332 -18.21 4.46 31.07
N PRO A 333 -18.16 4.10 32.36
CA PRO A 333 -17.39 2.95 32.81
C PRO A 333 -18.08 1.63 32.43
N VAL A 334 -17.32 0.66 31.94
CA VAL A 334 -17.76 -0.73 31.78
C VAL A 334 -17.05 -1.55 32.85
N ALA A 335 -17.79 -2.04 33.84
CA ALA A 335 -17.25 -2.88 34.90
C ALA A 335 -16.94 -4.28 34.37
N ARG A 336 -15.74 -4.82 34.65
CA ARG A 336 -15.52 -6.27 34.63
C ARG A 336 -16.21 -6.88 35.84
N SER A 337 -16.97 -7.96 35.62
CA SER A 337 -17.45 -8.81 36.71
C SER A 337 -16.25 -9.34 37.52
N PRO A 338 -16.32 -9.33 38.86
CA PRO A 338 -15.17 -9.64 39.70
C PRO A 338 -14.89 -11.14 39.77
N THR A 339 -13.60 -11.43 39.78
CA THR A 339 -12.92 -12.68 40.13
C THR A 339 -13.56 -13.41 41.33
N GLN A 340 -13.61 -14.74 41.31
CA GLN A 340 -13.68 -15.54 42.54
C GLN A 340 -12.39 -16.34 42.73
N ALA A 341 -11.66 -15.89 43.76
CA ALA A 341 -10.65 -16.52 44.63
C ALA A 341 -9.54 -17.39 44.01
#